data_AF-A0A419E068-F1
#
_entry.id   AF-A0A419E068-F1
#
_cell.length_a   1.000
_cell.length_b   1.000
_cell.length_c   1.000
_cell.angle_alpha   90.00
_cell.angle_beta   90.00
_cell.angle_gamma   90.00
#
_symmetry.space_group_name_H-M   'P 1'
#
loop_
_entity.id
_entity.type
_entity.pdbx_description
1 polymer ?
#
loop_
_entity_poly.entity_id
_entity_poly.type
_entity_poly.pdbx_seq_one_letter_code
_entity_poly.pdbx_strand_id
1 'polypeptide(L)'
;MTKEPGFTLVEILIVVGLTLVTGTLLLGIVVNNTGVFRSQETQVSVGLSLNDSLAKISNRIKEASSVVAGYPENSPVYASAESILVLKVPGYNETGVLNDIYDFIVIARDDDRNTILRLKIFPDAQSSRPPANEVLTNLTKEIVFDYHDKIGNVVDPVDAETVEVTLQVLSKNGSISTNRTASVTAALRNN
;
A
#
# COMPACT_ATOMS: atom_id res chain seq x y z
N MET A 1 -62.20 23.10 32.17
CA MET A 1 -61.61 21.91 31.52
C MET A 1 -62.06 21.90 30.06
N THR A 2 -61.23 22.42 29.16
CA THR A 2 -61.49 22.39 27.72
C THR A 2 -61.19 21.00 27.20
N LYS A 3 -62.18 20.34 26.58
CA LYS A 3 -62.01 19.04 25.90
C LYS A 3 -61.10 19.25 24.69
N GLU A 4 -59.99 18.53 24.64
CA GLU A 4 -59.17 18.46 23.45
C GLU A 4 -59.93 17.73 22.33
N PRO A 5 -59.92 18.23 21.08
CA PRO A 5 -60.56 17.55 19.96
C PRO A 5 -59.79 16.27 19.63
N GLY A 6 -60.49 15.12 19.64
CA GLY A 6 -59.92 13.83 19.26
C GLY A 6 -59.78 13.69 17.74
N PHE A 7 -58.72 13.04 17.29
CA PHE A 7 -58.47 12.76 15.88
C PHE A 7 -59.54 11.85 15.27
N THR A 8 -59.95 12.16 14.04
CA THR A 8 -60.86 11.31 13.27
C THR A 8 -60.12 10.09 12.71
N LEU A 9 -60.85 9.00 12.46
CA LEU A 9 -60.29 7.73 11.95
C LEU A 9 -59.63 7.93 10.57
N VAL A 10 -60.15 8.87 9.78
CA VAL A 10 -59.60 9.26 8.47
C VAL A 10 -58.29 10.03 8.63
N GLU A 11 -58.19 10.97 9.59
CA GLU A 11 -56.93 11.69 9.86
C GLU A 11 -55.82 10.75 10.33
N ILE A 12 -56.13 9.77 11.19
CA ILE A 12 -55.15 8.76 11.63
C ILE A 12 -54.63 7.96 10.43
N LEU A 13 -55.52 7.53 9.53
CA LEU A 13 -55.14 6.81 8.31
C LEU A 13 -54.22 7.62 7.40
N ILE A 14 -54.53 8.91 7.22
CA ILE A 14 -53.71 9.83 6.42
C ILE A 14 -52.32 9.99 7.05
N VAL A 15 -52.23 10.19 8.37
CA VAL A 15 -50.96 10.36 9.10
C VAL A 15 -50.11 9.09 9.05
N VAL A 16 -50.70 7.91 9.22
CA VAL A 16 -49.99 6.62 9.13
C VAL A 16 -49.46 6.40 7.72
N GLY A 17 -50.26 6.68 6.68
CA GLY A 17 -49.84 6.58 5.29
C GLY A 17 -48.65 7.48 4.97
N LEU A 18 -48.73 8.76 5.38
CA LEU A 18 -47.63 9.72 5.23
C LEU A 18 -46.36 9.28 5.97
N THR A 19 -46.50 8.72 7.18
CA THR A 19 -45.36 8.25 7.97
C THR A 19 -44.66 7.07 7.31
N LEU A 20 -45.41 6.11 6.75
CA LEU A 20 -44.83 4.95 6.04
C LEU A 20 -44.08 5.37 4.78
N VAL A 21 -44.66 6.26 3.98
CA VAL A 21 -44.01 6.77 2.75
C VAL A 21 -42.74 7.55 3.11
N THR A 22 -42.82 8.43 4.11
CA THR A 22 -41.67 9.25 4.53
C THR A 22 -40.58 8.38 5.16
N GLY A 23 -40.96 7.42 6.01
CA GLY A 23 -40.03 6.51 6.69
C GLY A 23 -39.28 5.60 5.72
N THR A 24 -39.95 5.06 4.70
CA THR A 24 -39.31 4.24 3.67
C THR A 24 -38.36 5.05 2.79
N LEU A 25 -38.73 6.27 2.42
CA LEU A 25 -37.85 7.21 1.71
C LEU A 25 -36.60 7.53 2.53
N LEU A 26 -36.76 7.86 3.81
CA LEU A 26 -35.64 8.16 4.71
C LEU A 26 -34.70 6.96 4.88
N LEU A 27 -35.25 5.75 5.06
CA LEU A 27 -34.45 4.53 5.14
C LEU A 27 -33.66 4.28 3.85
N GLY A 28 -34.30 4.46 2.69
CA GLY A 28 -33.63 4.33 1.40
C GLY A 28 -32.46 5.31 1.24
N ILE A 29 -32.66 6.56 1.66
CA ILE A 29 -31.60 7.58 1.65
C ILE A 29 -30.47 7.19 2.60
N VAL A 30 -30.76 6.79 3.84
CA VAL A 30 -29.73 6.45 4.84
C VAL A 30 -28.88 5.26 4.40
N VAL A 31 -29.51 4.18 3.89
CA VAL A 31 -28.79 2.99 3.44
C VAL A 31 -27.92 3.30 2.23
N ASN A 32 -28.46 4.01 1.24
CA ASN A 32 -27.73 4.36 0.03
C ASN A 32 -26.55 5.30 0.34
N ASN A 33 -26.80 6.33 1.16
CA ASN A 33 -25.79 7.33 1.49
C ASN A 33 -24.65 6.72 2.34
N THR A 34 -24.98 5.86 3.30
CA THR A 34 -23.97 5.17 4.13
C THR A 34 -23.09 4.23 3.29
N GLY A 35 -23.68 3.53 2.32
CA GLY A 35 -22.93 2.66 1.40
C GLY A 35 -21.95 3.44 0.52
N VAL A 36 -22.41 4.56 -0.06
CA VAL A 36 -21.58 5.42 -0.91
C VAL A 36 -20.45 6.06 -0.12
N PHE A 37 -20.71 6.63 1.06
CA PHE A 37 -19.67 7.25 1.89
C PHE A 37 -18.59 6.25 2.31
N ARG A 38 -18.97 5.05 2.76
CA ARG A 38 -18.00 4.00 3.12
C ARG A 38 -17.16 3.55 1.93
N SER A 39 -17.76 3.44 0.75
CA SER A 39 -17.04 3.11 -0.48
C SER A 39 -16.03 4.20 -0.85
N GLN A 40 -16.42 5.47 -0.76
CA GLN A 40 -15.53 6.59 -1.05
C GLN A 40 -14.36 6.66 -0.05
N GLU A 41 -14.66 6.52 1.25
CA GLU A 41 -13.63 6.51 2.30
C GLU A 41 -12.62 5.36 2.09
N THR A 42 -13.11 4.17 1.78
CA THR A 42 -12.25 3.01 1.46
C THR A 42 -11.40 3.30 0.22
N GLN A 43 -11.99 3.84 -0.84
CA GLN A 43 -11.26 4.15 -2.08
C GLN A 43 -10.16 5.19 -1.88
N VAL A 44 -10.42 6.22 -1.06
CA VAL A 44 -9.45 7.26 -0.73
C VAL A 44 -8.33 6.68 0.13
N SER A 45 -8.67 5.94 1.20
CA SER A 45 -7.69 5.33 2.10
C SER A 45 -6.77 4.34 1.36
N VAL A 46 -7.33 3.48 0.51
CA VAL A 46 -6.57 2.53 -0.30
C VAL A 46 -5.64 3.24 -1.29
N GLY A 47 -6.13 4.31 -1.94
CA GLY A 47 -5.30 5.11 -2.84
C GLY A 47 -4.13 5.80 -2.13
N LEU A 48 -4.38 6.37 -0.95
CA LEU A 48 -3.34 7.00 -0.13
C LEU A 48 -2.31 5.99 0.36
N SER A 49 -2.74 4.83 0.86
CA SER A 49 -1.84 3.76 1.32
C SER A 49 -0.96 3.21 0.19
N LEU A 50 -1.50 3.07 -1.03
CA LEU A 50 -0.75 2.62 -2.19
C LEU A 50 0.30 3.67 -2.61
N ASN A 51 -0.06 4.95 -2.62
CA ASN A 51 0.89 6.02 -2.93
C ASN A 51 1.98 6.17 -1.85
N ASP A 52 1.63 6.05 -0.56
CA ASP A 52 2.62 6.07 0.53
C ASP A 52 3.59 4.88 0.42
N SER A 53 3.07 3.69 0.13
CA SER A 53 3.90 2.48 -0.08
C SER A 53 4.89 2.67 -1.23
N LEU A 54 4.42 3.16 -2.39
CA LEU A 54 5.28 3.43 -3.54
C LEU A 54 6.29 4.54 -3.26
N ALA A 55 5.89 5.60 -2.57
CA ALA A 55 6.79 6.69 -2.18
C ALA A 55 7.91 6.16 -1.27
N LYS A 56 7.58 5.33 -0.28
CA LYS A 56 8.56 4.67 0.60
C LYS A 56 9.53 3.78 -0.18
N ILE A 57 9.01 2.93 -1.07
CA ILE A 57 9.84 2.07 -1.92
C ILE A 57 10.78 2.90 -2.79
N SER A 58 10.25 3.91 -3.51
CA SER A 58 11.03 4.83 -4.34
C SER A 58 12.12 5.53 -3.52
N ASN A 59 11.81 5.99 -2.30
CA ASN A 59 12.80 6.64 -1.45
C ASN A 59 13.92 5.68 -1.05
N ARG A 60 13.62 4.40 -0.76
CA ARG A 60 14.66 3.39 -0.50
C ARG A 60 15.51 3.09 -1.72
N ILE A 61 14.91 3.05 -2.92
CA ILE A 61 15.67 2.89 -4.17
C ILE A 61 16.64 4.06 -4.35
N LYS A 62 16.18 5.30 -4.14
CA LYS A 62 17.05 6.49 -4.23
C LYS A 62 18.17 6.54 -3.19
N GLU A 63 17.97 5.91 -2.03
CA GLU A 63 19.00 5.78 -1.00
C GLU A 63 20.02 4.67 -1.33
N ALA A 64 19.63 3.69 -2.14
CA ALA A 64 20.43 2.52 -2.45
C ALA A 64 21.57 2.84 -3.43
N SER A 65 22.72 2.22 -3.18
CA SER A 65 23.88 2.26 -4.06
C SER A 65 23.71 1.36 -5.27
N SER A 66 23.12 0.18 -5.07
CA SER A 66 22.83 -0.79 -6.13
C SER A 66 21.72 -1.75 -5.73
N VAL A 67 21.19 -2.47 -6.72
CA VAL A 67 20.40 -3.69 -6.50
C VAL A 67 21.38 -4.86 -6.49
N VAL A 68 21.17 -5.83 -5.58
CA VAL A 68 22.01 -7.04 -5.49
C VAL A 68 21.23 -8.27 -5.91
N ALA A 69 21.95 -9.33 -6.31
CA ALA A 69 21.33 -10.59 -6.69
C ALA A 69 20.50 -11.22 -5.54
N GLY A 70 20.88 -11.01 -4.28
CA GLY A 70 20.09 -11.46 -3.15
C GLY A 70 20.72 -11.18 -1.78
N TYR A 71 19.97 -11.54 -0.73
CA TYR A 71 20.37 -11.41 0.66
C TYR A 71 19.96 -12.64 1.50
N PRO A 72 20.83 -13.16 2.39
CA PRO A 72 22.26 -12.83 2.52
C PRO A 72 23.05 -13.15 1.24
N GLU A 73 24.12 -12.40 0.94
CA GLU A 73 24.84 -12.51 -0.36
C GLU A 73 25.42 -13.92 -0.64
N ASN A 74 25.86 -14.65 0.39
CA ASN A 74 26.50 -15.98 0.24
C ASN A 74 25.50 -17.15 0.17
N SER A 75 24.25 -16.94 0.58
CA SER A 75 23.19 -17.96 0.59
C SER A 75 21.84 -17.23 0.61
N PRO A 76 21.40 -16.69 -0.53
CA PRO A 76 20.28 -15.78 -0.57
C PRO A 76 18.98 -16.48 -0.19
N VAL A 77 18.35 -15.97 0.87
CA VAL A 77 16.98 -16.30 1.24
C VAL A 77 16.01 -15.47 0.39
N TYR A 78 16.41 -14.24 0.08
CA TYR A 78 15.72 -13.33 -0.81
C TYR A 78 16.58 -13.11 -2.04
N ALA A 79 16.07 -13.43 -3.23
CA ALA A 79 16.75 -13.17 -4.50
C ALA A 79 16.02 -12.05 -5.23
N SER A 80 16.76 -11.08 -5.75
CA SER A 80 16.16 -10.02 -6.58
C SER A 80 15.58 -10.63 -7.85
N ALA A 81 14.31 -10.35 -8.08
CA ALA A 81 13.51 -10.87 -9.17
C ALA A 81 12.28 -9.98 -9.34
N GLU A 82 11.40 -10.33 -10.28
CA GLU A 82 10.19 -9.56 -10.59
C GLU A 82 9.33 -9.23 -9.34
N SER A 83 9.29 -10.07 -8.31
CA SER A 83 8.45 -9.85 -7.12
C SER A 83 9.19 -9.57 -5.81
N ILE A 84 10.53 -9.57 -5.86
CA ILE A 84 11.40 -9.35 -4.70
C ILE A 84 12.48 -8.36 -5.10
N LEU A 85 12.62 -7.28 -4.34
CA LEU A 85 13.67 -6.30 -4.54
C LEU A 85 14.64 -6.34 -3.37
N VAL A 86 15.93 -6.55 -3.65
CA VAL A 86 17.00 -6.49 -2.66
C VAL A 86 17.94 -5.33 -3.00
N LEU A 87 17.97 -4.34 -2.12
CA LEU A 87 18.76 -3.12 -2.25
C LEU A 87 19.96 -3.16 -1.31
N LYS A 88 21.10 -2.67 -1.83
CA LYS A 88 22.32 -2.45 -1.06
C LYS A 88 22.48 -0.97 -0.77
N VAL A 89 22.40 -0.60 0.50
CA VAL A 89 22.42 0.78 0.98
C VAL A 89 23.69 1.01 1.80
N PRO A 90 24.41 2.13 1.64
CA PRO A 90 25.55 2.42 2.48
C PRO A 90 25.17 2.46 3.97
N GLY A 91 25.94 1.74 4.80
CA GLY A 91 25.82 1.80 6.25
C GLY A 91 26.25 3.17 6.77
N TYR A 92 25.76 3.56 7.95
CA TYR A 92 26.17 4.82 8.58
C TYR A 92 26.34 4.65 10.09
N ASN A 93 27.16 5.52 10.68
CA ASN A 93 27.30 5.66 12.12
C ASN A 93 27.32 7.16 12.52
N GLU A 94 27.65 7.45 13.77
CA GLU A 94 27.74 8.83 14.29
C GLU A 94 28.73 9.72 13.51
N THR A 95 29.70 9.13 12.81
CA THR A 95 30.71 9.86 12.03
C THR A 95 30.37 10.05 10.57
N GLY A 96 29.30 9.41 10.07
CA GLY A 96 28.83 9.52 8.69
C GLY A 96 28.65 8.16 8.00
N VAL A 97 28.74 8.17 6.67
CA VAL A 97 28.64 6.95 5.84
C VAL A 97 29.91 6.12 6.00
N LEU A 98 29.73 4.81 6.22
CA LEU A 98 30.82 3.86 6.34
C LEU A 98 31.27 3.40 4.95
N ASN A 99 32.58 3.33 4.73
CA ASN A 99 33.14 2.76 3.49
C ASN A 99 33.06 1.24 3.53
N ASP A 100 32.65 0.64 2.41
CA ASP A 100 32.56 -0.81 2.19
C ASP A 100 31.65 -1.59 3.17
N ILE A 101 30.88 -0.88 4.00
CA ILE A 101 29.86 -1.44 4.88
C ILE A 101 28.50 -1.07 4.34
N TYR A 102 27.64 -2.08 4.18
CA TYR A 102 26.34 -1.92 3.57
C TYR A 102 25.25 -2.58 4.39
N ASP A 103 24.14 -1.88 4.51
CA ASP A 103 22.87 -2.41 4.97
C ASP A 103 22.09 -2.95 3.78
N PHE A 104 21.24 -3.93 4.04
CA PHE A 104 20.38 -4.52 3.02
C PHE A 104 18.92 -4.21 3.30
N ILE A 105 18.20 -3.79 2.27
CA ILE A 105 16.75 -3.59 2.33
C ILE A 105 16.10 -4.60 1.39
N VAL A 106 15.19 -5.41 1.93
CA VAL A 106 14.41 -6.39 1.18
C VAL A 106 12.97 -5.93 1.14
N ILE A 107 12.42 -5.82 -0.07
CA ILE A 107 10.99 -5.58 -0.29
C ILE A 107 10.42 -6.82 -0.95
N ALA A 108 9.53 -7.52 -0.24
CA ALA A 108 8.95 -8.77 -0.68
C ALA A 108 7.57 -8.96 -0.05
N ARG A 109 6.76 -9.82 -0.67
CA ARG A 109 5.55 -10.32 -0.03
C ARG A 109 5.93 -11.22 1.16
N ASP A 110 5.08 -11.23 2.17
CA ASP A 110 5.19 -12.12 3.33
C ASP A 110 4.89 -13.57 2.89
N ASP A 111 5.80 -14.50 3.20
CA ASP A 111 5.70 -15.91 2.79
C ASP A 111 4.44 -16.60 3.36
N ASP A 112 4.02 -16.20 4.57
CA ASP A 112 2.84 -16.77 5.23
C ASP A 112 1.54 -16.11 4.73
N ARG A 113 1.63 -14.86 4.25
CA ARG A 113 0.49 -14.05 3.84
C ARG A 113 0.81 -13.22 2.61
N ASN A 114 0.59 -13.80 1.43
CA ASN A 114 0.84 -13.19 0.12
C ASN A 114 0.13 -11.83 -0.15
N THR A 115 -0.81 -11.39 0.70
CA THR A 115 -1.41 -10.05 0.57
C THR A 115 -0.61 -8.96 1.28
N ILE A 116 0.34 -9.33 2.13
CA ILE A 116 1.15 -8.40 2.91
C ILE A 116 2.45 -8.15 2.17
N LEU A 117 2.69 -6.89 1.80
CA LEU A 117 3.97 -6.42 1.29
C LEU A 117 4.77 -5.84 2.45
N ARG A 118 6.02 -6.28 2.59
CA ARG A 118 6.91 -5.85 3.66
C ARG A 118 8.16 -5.19 3.12
N LEU A 119 8.69 -4.30 3.95
CA LEU A 119 10.03 -3.74 3.84
C LEU A 119 10.81 -4.19 5.07
N LYS A 120 11.87 -4.98 4.84
CA LYS A 120 12.76 -5.47 5.88
C LYS A 120 14.12 -4.78 5.73
N ILE A 121 14.68 -4.31 6.84
CA ILE A 121 16.02 -3.73 6.88
C ILE A 121 16.91 -4.65 7.71
N PHE A 122 18.01 -5.08 7.09
CA PHE A 122 19.05 -5.89 7.70
C PHE A 122 20.32 -5.04 7.77
N PRO A 123 20.56 -4.37 8.91
CA PRO A 123 21.74 -3.56 9.08
C PRO A 123 22.97 -4.44 9.27
N ASP A 124 24.12 -3.95 8.80
CA ASP A 124 25.40 -4.53 9.19
C ASP A 124 25.66 -4.30 10.68
N ALA A 125 26.43 -5.19 11.32
CA ALA A 125 26.77 -5.07 12.74
C ALA A 125 27.50 -3.76 13.10
N GLN A 126 28.19 -3.14 12.14
CA GLN A 126 28.88 -1.86 12.30
C GLN A 126 27.99 -0.65 11.95
N SER A 127 26.84 -0.87 11.32
CA SER A 127 25.87 0.17 10.98
C SER A 127 25.01 0.51 12.19
N SER A 128 24.75 1.80 12.38
CA SER A 128 23.82 2.34 13.37
C SER A 128 22.37 2.36 12.87
N ARG A 129 22.11 1.86 11.65
CA ARG A 129 20.74 1.77 11.12
C ARG A 129 19.94 0.74 11.93
N PRO A 130 18.75 1.09 12.44
CA PRO A 130 17.94 0.13 13.17
C PRO A 130 17.39 -0.96 12.23
N PRO A 131 17.33 -2.23 12.68
CA PRO A 131 16.61 -3.25 11.93
C PRO A 131 15.12 -2.92 11.88
N ALA A 132 14.47 -3.22 10.77
CA ALA A 132 13.07 -2.94 10.56
C ALA A 132 12.35 -4.09 9.87
N ASN A 133 11.06 -4.24 10.16
CA ASN A 133 10.15 -5.16 9.47
C ASN A 133 8.77 -4.47 9.36
N GLU A 134 8.68 -3.54 8.43
CA GLU A 134 7.51 -2.69 8.22
C GLU A 134 6.53 -3.35 7.25
N VAL A 135 5.24 -3.25 7.54
CA VAL A 135 4.18 -3.59 6.59
C VAL A 135 3.87 -2.35 5.77
N LEU A 136 4.11 -2.41 4.46
CA LEU A 136 3.76 -1.32 3.54
C LEU A 136 2.26 -1.32 3.25
N THR A 137 1.72 -2.50 2.91
CA THR A 137 0.29 -2.70 2.70
C THR A 137 -0.09 -4.16 2.95
N ASN A 138 -1.33 -4.39 3.36
CA ASN A 138 -1.92 -5.72 3.56
C ASN A 138 -2.94 -6.11 2.46
N LEU A 139 -3.05 -5.28 1.42
CA LEU A 139 -3.99 -5.43 0.30
C LEU A 139 -3.27 -5.77 -1.01
N THR A 140 -2.01 -6.19 -0.97
CA THR A 140 -1.23 -6.51 -2.15
C THR A 140 -1.90 -7.62 -2.95
N LYS A 141 -2.17 -7.33 -4.21
CA LYS A 141 -2.53 -8.34 -5.20
C LYS A 141 -1.30 -8.74 -6.01
N GLU A 142 -0.54 -7.75 -6.46
CA GLU A 142 0.62 -7.96 -7.32
C GLU A 142 1.74 -6.93 -7.07
N ILE A 143 2.95 -7.49 -7.06
CA ILE A 143 4.29 -6.94 -6.93
C ILE A 143 5.16 -7.01 -8.18
N VAL A 144 5.44 -5.94 -8.93
CA VAL A 144 6.38 -6.05 -10.07
C VAL A 144 7.52 -5.05 -9.95
N PHE A 145 8.74 -5.54 -10.08
CA PHE A 145 9.99 -4.79 -10.15
C PHE A 145 10.63 -5.04 -11.52
N ASP A 146 10.68 -3.99 -12.33
CA ASP A 146 11.37 -3.99 -13.61
C ASP A 146 12.68 -3.22 -13.48
N TYR A 147 13.75 -3.82 -14.01
CA TYR A 147 15.12 -3.34 -13.85
C TYR A 147 15.62 -2.76 -15.16
N HIS A 148 16.08 -1.51 -15.14
CA HIS A 148 16.49 -0.81 -16.35
C HIS A 148 17.87 -0.16 -16.22
N ASP A 149 18.60 -0.15 -17.34
CA ASP A 149 19.79 0.69 -17.49
C ASP A 149 19.43 2.18 -17.63
N LYS A 150 20.45 3.04 -17.75
CA LYS A 150 20.28 4.50 -17.91
C LYS A 150 19.44 4.92 -19.11
N ILE A 151 19.41 4.09 -20.15
CA ILE A 151 18.81 4.38 -21.46
C ILE A 151 17.40 3.76 -21.53
N GLY A 152 17.02 2.95 -20.54
CA GLY A 152 15.70 2.34 -20.37
C GLY A 152 15.60 0.89 -20.85
N ASN A 153 16.71 0.23 -21.20
CA ASN A 153 16.67 -1.18 -21.59
C ASN A 153 16.51 -2.07 -20.36
N VAL A 154 15.73 -3.15 -20.51
CA VAL A 154 15.59 -4.16 -19.45
C VAL A 154 16.92 -4.89 -19.27
N VAL A 155 17.38 -4.98 -18.02
CA VAL A 155 18.65 -5.61 -17.63
C VAL A 155 18.46 -6.55 -16.43
N ASP A 156 19.49 -7.32 -16.11
CA ASP A 156 19.49 -8.12 -14.89
C ASP A 156 19.50 -7.20 -13.64
N PRO A 157 18.95 -7.65 -12.51
CA PRO A 157 18.83 -6.81 -11.31
C PRO A 157 20.14 -6.16 -10.88
N VAL A 158 21.26 -6.88 -11.00
CA VAL A 158 22.59 -6.39 -10.58
C VAL A 158 23.15 -5.27 -11.44
N ASP A 159 22.68 -5.16 -12.69
CA ASP A 159 23.10 -4.16 -13.67
C ASP A 159 22.11 -2.98 -13.74
N ALA A 160 21.05 -3.01 -12.92
CA ALA A 160 20.03 -1.99 -12.90
C ALA A 160 20.60 -0.64 -12.45
N GLU A 161 20.25 0.42 -13.17
CA GLU A 161 20.49 1.80 -12.77
C GLU A 161 19.22 2.48 -12.26
N THR A 162 18.08 2.06 -12.79
CA THR A 162 16.74 2.49 -12.39
C THR A 162 15.85 1.27 -12.16
N VAL A 163 14.87 1.42 -11.27
CA VAL A 163 13.89 0.38 -10.97
C VAL A 163 12.50 0.98 -11.14
N GLU A 164 11.69 0.37 -12.01
CA GLU A 164 10.26 0.62 -12.08
C GLU A 164 9.53 -0.34 -11.13
N VAL A 165 8.62 0.21 -10.34
CA VAL A 165 7.88 -0.52 -9.32
C VAL A 165 6.40 -0.38 -9.64
N THR A 166 5.74 -1.48 -9.95
CA THR A 166 4.30 -1.55 -10.18
C THR A 166 3.62 -2.30 -9.04
N LEU A 167 2.80 -1.58 -8.27
CA LEU A 167 2.02 -2.14 -7.16
C LEU A 167 0.54 -2.20 -7.52
N GLN A 168 -0.02 -3.41 -7.49
CA GLN A 168 -1.45 -3.63 -7.56
C GLN A 168 -2.00 -4.00 -6.19
N VAL A 169 -3.05 -3.30 -5.75
CA VAL A 169 -3.80 -3.61 -4.54
C VAL A 169 -5.24 -3.99 -4.86
N LEU A 170 -5.79 -4.89 -4.04
CA LEU A 170 -7.18 -5.32 -4.11
C LEU A 170 -7.88 -5.05 -2.78
N SER A 171 -8.83 -4.13 -2.78
CA SER A 171 -9.70 -3.87 -1.62
C SER A 171 -11.08 -4.50 -1.81
N LYS A 172 -11.61 -5.12 -0.77
CA LYS A 172 -12.99 -5.65 -0.75
C LYS A 172 -13.86 -4.83 0.19
N ASN A 173 -15.02 -4.39 -0.30
CA ASN A 173 -16.07 -3.76 0.50
C ASN A 173 -17.38 -4.50 0.26
N GLY A 174 -17.74 -5.39 1.19
CA GLY A 174 -18.83 -6.36 0.99
C GLY A 174 -18.58 -7.23 -0.24
N SER A 175 -19.55 -7.29 -1.16
CA SER A 175 -19.45 -8.06 -2.41
C SER A 175 -18.66 -7.35 -3.52
N ILE A 176 -18.27 -6.08 -3.31
CA ILE A 176 -17.59 -5.27 -4.33
C ILE A 176 -16.07 -5.35 -4.10
N SER A 177 -15.35 -5.78 -5.13
CA SER A 177 -13.88 -5.75 -5.19
C SER A 177 -13.41 -4.60 -6.07
N THR A 178 -12.46 -3.79 -5.58
CA THR A 178 -11.82 -2.73 -6.35
C THR A 178 -10.33 -3.04 -6.48
N ASN A 179 -9.84 -3.12 -7.73
CA ASN A 179 -8.42 -3.20 -8.03
C ASN A 179 -7.89 -1.81 -8.30
N ARG A 180 -6.71 -1.50 -7.78
CA ARG A 180 -5.96 -0.28 -8.13
C ARG A 180 -4.52 -0.66 -8.44
N THR A 181 -3.97 -0.07 -9.48
CA THR A 181 -2.58 -0.21 -9.86
C THR A 181 -1.95 1.17 -9.91
N ALA A 182 -0.72 1.28 -9.43
CA ALA A 182 0.12 2.45 -9.67
C ALA A 182 1.57 2.01 -9.82
N SER A 183 2.33 2.85 -10.51
CA SER A 183 3.72 2.58 -10.83
C SER A 183 4.58 3.80 -10.53
N VAL A 184 5.84 3.58 -10.15
CA VAL A 184 6.84 4.62 -9.96
C VAL A 184 8.19 4.13 -10.42
N THR A 185 8.93 4.98 -11.13
CA THR A 185 10.33 4.70 -11.51
C THR A 185 11.26 5.53 -10.64
N ALA A 186 12.28 4.89 -10.07
CA ALA A 186 13.28 5.55 -9.25
C ALA A 186 14.70 5.16 -9.70
N ALA A 187 15.59 6.15 -9.77
CA ALA A 187 17.01 5.94 -10.00
C ALA A 187 17.73 5.64 -8.69
N LEU A 188 18.75 4.78 -8.76
CA LEU A 188 19.66 4.51 -7.65
C LEU A 188 20.56 5.72 -7.39
N ARG A 189 21.13 5.81 -6.19
CA ARG A 189 21.86 6.99 -5.70
C ARG A 189 23.01 7.46 -6.60
N ASN A 190 23.69 6.53 -7.26
CA ASN A 190 24.94 6.78 -7.97
C ASN A 190 24.80 6.77 -9.51
N ASN A 191 23.58 6.86 -10.06
CA ASN A 191 23.31 6.81 -11.51
C ASN A 191 22.67 8.07 -12.09
#